data_AF-A0A2N5IW86-F1
#
_entry.id   AF-A0A2N5IW86-F1
#
_cell.length_a   1.000
_cell.length_b   1.000
_cell.length_c   1.000
_cell.angle_alpha   90.00
_cell.angle_beta   90.00
_cell.angle_gamma   90.00
#
_symmetry.space_group_name_H-M   'P 1'
#
loop_
_entity.id
_entity.type
_entity.pdbx_description
1 polymer ?
#
loop_
_entity_poly.entity_id
_entity_poly.type
_entity_poly.pdbx_seq_one_letter_code
_entity_poly.pdbx_strand_id
1 'polypeptide(L)'
;MNRTIVTVAVISAMCVALAGCGIGANGADGGDAAGGDGSAAASSATCKAPDFSGPYADEFKREYGNAKTELAKHILEDCQVTDAELNEILAAQQQCLAPYGLVANETEIRQMRGSLSDQEILDVQEDCAKKTDWWNVQSIYQQMRDNPDNLDAEALARASYRCYVKHDLLPGPLSEDEYIDTMTVSAVTRPSAEQITEADRRYQEFFGEYFEQIGDRPNPDFKYGQNTQKGHQFYLCETDPLHQ
;
A
#
# COMPACT_ATOMS: atom_id res chain seq x y z
N MET A 1 41.16 -9.97 10.18
CA MET A 1 41.34 -11.44 10.09
C MET A 1 40.13 -12.03 10.80
N ASN A 2 39.17 -12.75 10.22
CA ASN A 2 39.12 -13.58 9.02
C ASN A 2 37.79 -13.37 8.27
N ARG A 3 37.86 -13.49 6.94
CA ARG A 3 36.72 -13.59 6.01
C ARG A 3 36.33 -15.06 5.90
N THR A 4 35.04 -15.39 5.99
CA THR A 4 34.53 -16.70 5.59
C THR A 4 33.62 -16.50 4.40
N ILE A 5 34.12 -16.92 3.23
CA ILE A 5 33.45 -16.92 1.94
C ILE A 5 32.71 -18.25 1.84
N VAL A 6 31.39 -18.22 1.61
CA VAL A 6 30.60 -19.42 1.28
C VAL A 6 30.18 -19.31 -0.17
N THR A 7 30.88 -20.06 -1.02
CA THR A 7 30.60 -20.27 -2.44
C THR A 7 29.57 -21.39 -2.56
N VAL A 8 28.42 -21.15 -3.18
CA VAL A 8 27.47 -22.22 -3.58
C VAL A 8 27.44 -22.32 -5.10
N ALA A 9 27.61 -23.55 -5.55
CA ALA A 9 27.96 -23.94 -6.90
C ALA A 9 26.79 -23.90 -7.89
N VAL A 10 27.14 -23.53 -9.12
CA VAL A 10 26.32 -23.56 -10.34
C VAL A 10 26.10 -25.02 -10.78
N ILE A 11 24.87 -25.43 -11.03
CA ILE A 11 24.54 -26.64 -11.80
C ILE A 11 23.71 -26.22 -13.02
N SER A 12 24.39 -26.16 -14.16
CA SER A 12 23.78 -26.20 -15.50
C SER A 12 23.49 -27.64 -15.87
N ALA A 13 22.29 -27.93 -16.37
CA ALA A 13 22.00 -29.11 -17.17
C ALA A 13 21.09 -28.73 -18.35
N MET A 14 21.65 -28.90 -19.54
CA MET A 14 21.12 -28.58 -20.86
C MET A 14 20.20 -29.69 -21.41
N CYS A 15 19.27 -29.25 -22.27
CA CYS A 15 18.75 -29.88 -23.49
C CYS A 15 17.94 -31.18 -23.40
N VAL A 16 16.67 -31.12 -23.84
CA VAL A 16 16.19 -31.90 -25.01
C VAL A 16 15.15 -31.07 -25.77
N ALA A 17 15.45 -30.77 -27.04
CA ALA A 17 14.48 -30.32 -28.03
C ALA A 17 14.14 -31.53 -28.93
N LEU A 18 12.85 -31.80 -29.13
CA LEU A 18 12.35 -32.65 -30.20
C LEU A 18 11.15 -31.97 -30.85
N ALA A 19 11.34 -31.52 -32.09
CA ALA A 19 10.29 -31.20 -33.04
C ALA A 19 9.83 -32.49 -33.75
N GLY A 20 8.54 -32.64 -34.02
CA GLY A 20 8.03 -33.78 -34.78
C GLY A 20 6.53 -33.66 -35.09
N CYS A 21 6.24 -33.30 -36.33
CA CYS A 21 4.92 -33.08 -36.93
C CYS A 21 4.01 -34.33 -36.92
N GLY A 22 2.71 -34.10 -36.73
CA GLY A 22 1.65 -35.06 -37.06
C GLY A 22 0.52 -34.36 -37.80
N ILE A 23 0.65 -34.27 -39.14
CA ILE A 23 -0.43 -33.92 -40.06
C ILE A 23 -1.17 -35.22 -40.38
N GLY A 24 -2.43 -35.34 -39.95
CA GLY A 24 -3.35 -36.38 -40.38
C GLY A 24 -4.56 -35.71 -41.05
N ALA A 25 -4.69 -35.88 -42.36
CA ALA A 25 -5.79 -35.37 -43.15
C ALA A 25 -6.91 -36.43 -43.32
N ASN A 26 -8.15 -35.94 -43.25
CA ASN A 26 -9.39 -36.41 -43.90
C ASN A 26 -9.98 -37.79 -43.54
N GLY A 27 -11.01 -37.74 -42.71
CA GLY A 27 -12.17 -38.64 -42.76
C GLY A 27 -13.43 -37.80 -42.52
N ALA A 28 -14.33 -37.77 -43.50
CA ALA A 28 -15.57 -37.01 -43.49
C ALA A 28 -16.72 -37.83 -42.90
N ASP A 29 -17.42 -37.25 -41.93
CA ASP A 29 -18.83 -37.44 -41.53
C ASP A 29 -19.05 -36.33 -40.49
N GLY A 30 -19.96 -35.36 -40.60
CA GLY A 30 -21.36 -35.49 -40.95
C GLY A 30 -22.18 -35.27 -39.68
N GLY A 31 -22.44 -34.01 -39.30
CA GLY A 31 -23.49 -33.67 -38.32
C GLY A 31 -23.08 -32.77 -37.16
N ASP A 32 -23.83 -31.67 -37.05
CA ASP A 32 -24.17 -30.91 -35.85
C ASP A 32 -23.19 -29.88 -35.26
N ALA A 33 -23.52 -28.63 -35.59
CA ALA A 33 -23.11 -27.42 -34.90
C ALA A 33 -23.75 -27.35 -33.50
N ALA A 34 -22.92 -27.19 -32.46
CA ALA A 34 -23.30 -26.50 -31.23
C ALA A 34 -22.05 -26.22 -30.36
N GLY A 35 -21.77 -24.93 -30.13
CA GLY A 35 -21.44 -24.37 -28.81
C GLY A 35 -20.08 -24.66 -28.17
N GLY A 36 -19.40 -23.58 -27.80
CA GLY A 36 -18.31 -23.56 -26.82
C GLY A 36 -16.97 -24.00 -27.40
N ASP A 37 -15.85 -23.34 -27.18
CA ASP A 37 -15.49 -22.53 -26.04
C ASP A 37 -14.43 -21.56 -26.55
N GLY A 38 -14.82 -20.30 -26.76
CA GLY A 38 -13.84 -19.22 -26.85
C GLY A 38 -13.26 -19.06 -25.47
N SER A 39 -12.26 -19.88 -25.16
CA SER A 39 -11.32 -19.63 -24.08
C SER A 39 -10.57 -18.36 -24.47
N ALA A 40 -11.25 -17.24 -24.27
CA ALA A 40 -10.61 -16.01 -23.90
C ALA A 40 -9.83 -16.38 -22.64
N ALA A 41 -8.57 -16.76 -22.85
CA ALA A 41 -7.54 -16.39 -21.91
C ALA A 41 -7.88 -14.95 -21.55
N ALA A 42 -8.39 -14.76 -20.33
CA ALA A 42 -8.49 -13.46 -19.75
C ALA A 42 -7.05 -12.95 -19.77
N SER A 43 -6.70 -12.22 -20.83
CA SER A 43 -5.62 -11.28 -20.79
C SER A 43 -5.98 -10.44 -19.57
N SER A 44 -5.33 -10.71 -18.45
CA SER A 44 -5.14 -9.72 -17.41
C SER A 44 -4.59 -8.53 -18.16
N ALA A 45 -5.47 -7.64 -18.58
CA ALA A 45 -5.07 -6.41 -19.22
C ALA A 45 -4.23 -5.73 -18.16
N THR A 46 -2.90 -5.82 -18.30
CA THR A 46 -1.99 -5.04 -17.48
C THR A 46 -2.41 -3.61 -17.73
N CYS A 47 -2.95 -3.01 -16.68
CA CYS A 47 -3.37 -1.63 -16.70
C CYS A 47 -2.23 -0.81 -17.26
N LYS A 48 -2.49 0.09 -18.22
CA LYS A 48 -1.42 0.89 -18.82
C LYS A 48 -1.93 2.24 -19.27
N ALA A 49 -1.23 3.30 -18.88
CA ALA A 49 -1.51 4.66 -19.32
C ALA A 49 -1.64 4.75 -20.87
N PRO A 50 -2.70 5.40 -21.40
CA PRO A 50 -3.70 6.20 -20.69
C PRO A 50 -4.95 5.41 -20.23
N ASP A 51 -5.01 4.10 -20.47
CA ASP A 51 -6.16 3.24 -20.18
C ASP A 51 -6.03 2.63 -18.77
N PHE A 52 -6.29 3.47 -17.76
CA PHE A 52 -6.30 3.09 -16.35
C PHE A 52 -7.53 2.23 -16.00
N SER A 53 -7.35 1.26 -15.10
CA SER A 53 -8.33 0.27 -14.67
C SER A 53 -8.02 -0.23 -13.25
N GLY A 54 -8.98 -0.91 -12.60
CA GLY A 54 -8.88 -1.35 -11.22
C GLY A 54 -9.46 -0.36 -10.20
N PRO A 55 -9.42 -0.69 -8.89
CA PRO A 55 -10.06 0.11 -7.84
C PRO A 55 -9.55 1.56 -7.78
N TYR A 56 -8.27 1.78 -8.13
CA TYR A 56 -7.58 3.07 -8.07
C TYR A 56 -7.44 3.78 -9.43
N ALA A 57 -8.24 3.39 -10.44
CA ALA A 57 -8.06 3.88 -11.82
C ALA A 57 -8.10 5.41 -11.95
N ASP A 58 -9.01 6.06 -11.22
CA ASP A 58 -9.18 7.52 -11.26
C ASP A 58 -8.02 8.24 -10.56
N GLU A 59 -7.50 7.67 -9.48
CA GLU A 59 -6.33 8.15 -8.75
C GLU A 59 -5.08 8.03 -9.63
N PHE A 60 -4.80 6.87 -10.23
CA PHE A 60 -3.66 6.70 -11.12
C PHE A 60 -3.73 7.65 -12.31
N LYS A 61 -4.91 7.81 -12.93
CA LYS A 61 -5.10 8.75 -14.03
C LYS A 61 -4.78 10.18 -13.62
N ARG A 62 -5.24 10.60 -12.44
CA ARG A 62 -5.00 11.94 -11.89
C ARG A 62 -3.52 12.14 -11.57
N GLU A 63 -2.90 11.21 -10.83
CA GLU A 63 -1.50 11.33 -10.42
C GLU A 63 -0.55 11.26 -11.62
N TYR A 64 -0.79 10.36 -12.58
CA TYR A 64 -0.03 10.28 -13.83
C TYR A 64 -0.14 11.58 -14.64
N GLY A 65 -1.34 12.16 -14.73
CA GLY A 65 -1.56 13.44 -15.42
C GLY A 65 -0.89 14.63 -14.75
N ASN A 66 -0.72 14.58 -13.42
CA ASN A 66 -0.09 15.62 -12.62
C ASN A 66 1.42 15.44 -12.44
N ALA A 67 1.96 14.25 -12.74
CA ALA A 67 3.37 13.93 -12.59
C ALA A 67 4.25 14.86 -13.44
N LYS A 68 5.26 15.45 -12.81
CA LYS A 68 6.19 16.42 -13.41
C LYS A 68 7.48 15.77 -13.89
N THR A 69 7.79 14.59 -13.38
CA THR A 69 8.98 13.81 -13.69
C THR A 69 8.62 12.59 -14.53
N GLU A 70 9.54 12.20 -15.41
CA GLU A 70 9.39 10.96 -16.19
C GLU A 70 9.50 9.72 -15.30
N LEU A 71 10.25 9.79 -14.19
CA LEU A 71 10.29 8.73 -13.20
C LEU A 71 8.91 8.47 -12.60
N ALA A 72 8.22 9.52 -12.11
CA ALA A 72 6.89 9.34 -11.53
C ALA A 72 5.87 8.88 -12.58
N LYS A 73 5.93 9.36 -13.82
CA LYS A 73 5.08 8.84 -14.89
C LYS A 73 5.30 7.35 -15.13
N HIS A 74 6.56 6.91 -15.18
CA HIS A 74 6.89 5.50 -15.36
C HIS A 74 6.33 4.65 -14.22
N ILE A 75 6.56 5.05 -12.96
CA ILE A 75 6.03 4.35 -11.79
C ILE A 75 4.49 4.27 -11.81
N LEU A 76 3.81 5.33 -12.26
CA LEU A 76 2.35 5.39 -12.25
C LEU A 76 1.71 4.74 -13.49
N GLU A 77 2.50 4.30 -14.48
CA GLU A 77 1.96 3.94 -15.79
C GLU A 77 1.16 2.64 -15.77
N ASP A 78 1.48 1.71 -14.87
CA ASP A 78 0.94 0.34 -14.88
C ASP A 78 -0.12 0.07 -13.79
N CYS A 79 -0.54 1.12 -13.10
CA CYS A 79 -1.57 1.10 -12.06
C CYS A 79 -1.20 0.24 -10.84
N GLN A 80 0.09 0.05 -10.62
CA GLN A 80 0.65 -0.53 -9.42
C GLN A 80 1.81 0.36 -8.96
N VAL A 81 2.05 0.42 -7.66
CA VAL A 81 3.31 0.95 -7.14
C VAL A 81 3.91 -0.12 -6.26
N THR A 82 5.08 -0.59 -6.65
CA THR A 82 5.83 -1.62 -5.93
C THR A 82 6.79 -1.00 -4.91
N ASP A 83 7.24 -1.79 -3.94
CA ASP A 83 8.30 -1.37 -3.00
C ASP A 83 9.57 -0.91 -3.74
N ALA A 84 9.89 -1.54 -4.88
CA ALA A 84 11.06 -1.19 -5.67
C ALA A 84 10.93 0.20 -6.29
N GLU A 85 9.77 0.52 -6.84
CA GLU A 85 9.46 1.82 -7.42
C GLU A 85 9.37 2.92 -6.36
N LEU A 86 8.77 2.62 -5.20
CA LEU A 86 8.79 3.54 -4.07
C LEU A 86 10.23 3.86 -3.63
N ASN A 87 11.09 2.84 -3.56
CA ASN A 87 12.51 3.03 -3.25
C ASN A 87 13.25 3.84 -4.33
N GLU A 88 12.89 3.69 -5.60
CA GLU A 88 13.47 4.46 -6.70
C GLU A 88 13.16 5.96 -6.58
N ILE A 89 11.89 6.30 -6.32
CA ILE A 89 11.50 7.71 -6.12
C ILE A 89 11.99 8.26 -4.77
N LEU A 90 12.10 7.43 -3.73
CA LEU A 90 12.75 7.81 -2.48
C LEU A 90 14.23 8.13 -2.70
N ALA A 91 14.92 7.38 -3.56
CA ALA A 91 16.31 7.67 -3.91
C ALA A 91 16.43 9.02 -4.64
N ALA A 92 15.50 9.36 -5.53
CA ALA A 92 15.44 10.69 -6.14
C ALA A 92 15.22 11.79 -5.10
N GLN A 93 14.31 11.57 -4.14
CA GLN A 93 14.08 12.48 -3.01
C GLN A 93 15.35 12.67 -2.16
N GLN A 94 16.03 11.58 -1.81
CA GLN A 94 17.29 11.63 -1.05
C GLN A 94 18.38 12.40 -1.78
N GLN A 95 18.50 12.25 -3.11
CA GLN A 95 19.45 13.01 -3.91
C GLN A 95 19.18 14.52 -3.85
N CYS A 96 17.91 14.94 -3.84
CA CYS A 96 17.55 16.35 -3.67
C CYS A 96 17.87 16.88 -2.27
N LEU A 97 17.67 16.05 -1.23
CA LEU A 97 17.90 16.40 0.17
C LEU A 97 19.39 16.44 0.57
N ALA A 98 20.24 15.62 -0.07
CA ALA A 98 21.64 15.43 0.31
C ALA A 98 22.50 16.72 0.36
N PRO A 99 22.36 17.69 -0.57
CA PRO A 99 23.08 18.97 -0.50
C PRO A 99 22.79 19.77 0.77
N TYR A 100 21.58 19.63 1.33
CA TYR A 100 21.15 20.30 2.55
C TYR A 100 21.59 19.56 3.82
N GLY A 101 22.26 18.42 3.69
CA GLY A 101 22.66 17.60 4.84
C GLY A 101 21.50 16.81 5.44
N LEU A 102 20.41 16.63 4.69
CA LEU A 102 19.23 15.88 5.10
C LEU A 102 19.23 14.48 4.51
N VAL A 103 18.64 13.52 5.25
CA VAL A 103 18.38 12.15 4.81
C VAL A 103 16.94 11.81 5.17
N ALA A 104 16.22 11.22 4.23
CA ALA A 104 14.85 10.76 4.42
C ALA A 104 14.76 9.23 4.37
N ASN A 105 13.84 8.65 5.13
CA ASN A 105 13.20 7.40 4.75
C ASN A 105 11.71 7.68 4.43
N GLU A 106 10.88 6.65 4.38
CA GLU A 106 9.46 6.79 4.06
C GLU A 106 8.69 7.67 5.06
N THR A 107 9.06 7.66 6.34
CA THR A 107 8.26 8.27 7.42
C THR A 107 8.94 9.46 8.09
N GLU A 108 10.25 9.60 7.96
CA GLU A 108 11.00 10.60 8.71
C GLU A 108 12.11 11.26 7.87
N ILE A 109 12.41 12.50 8.22
CA ILE A 109 13.59 13.22 7.76
C ILE A 109 14.50 13.49 8.95
N ARG A 110 15.79 13.21 8.77
CA ARG A 110 16.83 13.50 9.74
C ARG A 110 17.88 14.42 9.15
N GLN A 111 18.27 15.40 9.97
CA GLN A 111 19.40 16.23 9.65
C GLN A 111 20.70 15.56 10.11
N MET A 112 21.56 15.24 9.15
CA MET A 112 22.87 14.62 9.39
C MET A 112 24.00 15.65 9.47
N ARG A 113 23.85 16.79 8.80
CA ARG A 113 24.85 17.87 8.74
C ARG A 113 24.18 19.24 8.67
N GLY A 114 24.90 20.28 9.09
CA GLY A 114 24.41 21.66 9.08
C GLY A 114 23.65 22.03 10.36
N SER A 115 22.85 23.10 10.29
CA SER A 115 22.05 23.61 11.43
C SER A 115 20.76 24.28 10.96
N LEU A 116 20.02 23.65 10.04
CA LEU A 116 18.70 24.09 9.62
C LEU A 116 17.74 24.02 10.82
N SER A 117 16.89 25.01 10.95
CA SER A 117 15.73 24.98 11.85
C SER A 117 14.67 24.01 11.33
N ASP A 118 13.75 23.60 12.20
CA ASP A 118 12.64 22.70 11.83
C ASP A 118 11.83 23.26 10.64
N GLN A 119 11.59 24.57 10.60
CA GLN A 119 10.88 25.20 9.49
C GLN A 119 11.68 25.12 8.18
N GLU A 120 12.98 25.35 8.22
CA GLU A 120 13.83 25.22 7.02
C GLU A 120 13.89 23.77 6.53
N ILE A 121 13.84 22.78 7.43
CA ILE A 121 13.75 21.36 7.06
C ILE A 121 12.45 21.08 6.31
N LEU A 122 11.31 21.58 6.82
CA LEU A 122 10.00 21.42 6.19
C LEU A 122 9.96 22.09 4.80
N ASP A 123 10.49 23.30 4.68
CA ASP A 123 10.54 24.02 3.39
C ASP A 123 11.39 23.25 2.37
N VAL A 124 12.55 22.74 2.77
CA VAL A 124 13.42 21.93 1.90
C VAL A 124 12.77 20.60 1.53
N GLN A 125 12.08 19.94 2.48
CA GLN A 125 11.33 18.72 2.21
C GLN A 125 10.25 18.95 1.16
N GLU A 126 9.46 20.00 1.32
CA GLU A 126 8.40 20.38 0.41
C GLU A 126 8.92 20.66 -0.99
N ASP A 127 9.99 21.45 -1.09
CA ASP A 127 10.63 21.75 -2.36
C ASP A 127 11.18 20.50 -3.04
N CYS A 128 11.82 19.60 -2.30
CA CYS A 128 12.33 18.36 -2.85
C CYS A 128 11.19 17.43 -3.29
N ALA A 129 10.16 17.26 -2.46
CA ALA A 129 9.03 16.39 -2.79
C ALA A 129 8.28 16.87 -4.03
N LYS A 130 8.13 18.20 -4.20
CA LYS A 130 7.55 18.79 -5.42
C LYS A 130 8.40 18.59 -6.67
N LYS A 131 9.73 18.52 -6.54
CA LYS A 131 10.67 18.34 -7.67
C LYS A 131 10.77 16.88 -8.12
N THR A 132 10.54 15.95 -7.21
CA THR A 132 10.69 14.51 -7.44
C THR A 132 9.36 13.81 -7.63
N ASP A 133 8.22 14.49 -7.38
CA ASP A 133 6.87 13.93 -7.26
C ASP A 133 6.73 12.88 -6.13
N TRP A 134 7.62 12.92 -5.13
CA TRP A 134 7.67 11.98 -4.00
C TRP A 134 6.29 11.78 -3.34
N TRP A 135 5.60 12.86 -2.97
CA TRP A 135 4.32 12.76 -2.27
C TRP A 135 3.20 12.19 -3.13
N ASN A 136 3.21 12.41 -4.45
CA ASN A 136 2.17 11.88 -5.33
C ASN A 136 2.26 10.35 -5.39
N VAL A 137 3.47 9.81 -5.60
CA VAL A 137 3.71 8.37 -5.65
C VAL A 137 3.58 7.73 -4.27
N GLN A 138 4.13 8.34 -3.22
CA GLN A 138 4.01 7.84 -1.85
C GLN A 138 2.55 7.76 -1.41
N SER A 139 1.75 8.78 -1.73
CA SER A 139 0.35 8.83 -1.32
C SER A 139 -0.48 7.72 -1.96
N ILE A 140 -0.33 7.46 -3.26
CA ILE A 140 -1.09 6.38 -3.90
C ILE A 140 -0.61 4.99 -3.43
N TYR A 141 0.70 4.82 -3.22
CA TYR A 141 1.25 3.59 -2.64
C TYR A 141 0.65 3.29 -1.26
N GLN A 142 0.58 4.28 -0.36
CA GLN A 142 -0.01 4.10 0.96
C GLN A 142 -1.50 3.79 0.90
N GLN A 143 -2.25 4.50 0.04
CA GLN A 143 -3.67 4.23 -0.15
C GLN A 143 -3.92 2.78 -0.60
N MET A 144 -3.18 2.30 -1.60
CA MET A 144 -3.30 0.91 -2.08
C MET A 144 -2.93 -0.12 -1.02
N ARG A 145 -1.94 0.18 -0.18
CA ARG A 145 -1.51 -0.74 0.89
C ARG A 145 -2.53 -0.78 2.03
N ASP A 146 -3.11 0.37 2.39
CA ASP A 146 -3.97 0.53 3.55
C ASP A 146 -5.47 0.36 3.22
N ASN A 147 -5.83 0.28 1.93
CA ASN A 147 -7.19 0.05 1.43
C ASN A 147 -7.17 -0.56 0.01
N PRO A 148 -6.68 -1.78 -0.20
CA PRO A 148 -6.43 -2.34 -1.53
C PRO A 148 -7.65 -2.37 -2.47
N ASP A 149 -8.86 -2.44 -1.90
CA ASP A 149 -10.12 -2.46 -2.64
C ASP A 149 -10.72 -1.07 -2.91
N ASN A 150 -10.03 0.01 -2.51
CA ASN A 150 -10.48 1.41 -2.58
C ASN A 150 -11.90 1.62 -2.04
N LEU A 151 -12.19 1.04 -0.87
CA LEU A 151 -13.47 1.19 -0.19
C LEU A 151 -13.69 2.64 0.27
N ASP A 152 -14.93 3.11 0.21
CA ASP A 152 -15.29 4.36 0.89
C ASP A 152 -15.13 4.23 2.42
N ALA A 153 -15.07 5.36 3.12
CA ALA A 153 -14.76 5.38 4.55
C ALA A 153 -15.73 4.56 5.41
N GLU A 154 -17.03 4.53 5.07
CA GLU A 154 -18.02 3.75 5.82
C GLU A 154 -17.85 2.26 5.53
N ALA A 155 -17.68 1.89 4.26
CA ALA A 155 -17.44 0.51 3.84
C ALA A 155 -16.14 -0.05 4.43
N LEU A 156 -15.06 0.74 4.47
CA LEU A 156 -13.79 0.37 5.10
C LEU A 156 -13.97 0.16 6.60
N ALA A 157 -14.54 1.13 7.32
CA ALA A 157 -14.80 1.00 8.76
C ALA A 157 -15.66 -0.24 9.06
N ARG A 158 -16.70 -0.47 8.27
CA ARG A 158 -17.55 -1.65 8.41
C ARG A 158 -16.78 -2.95 8.20
N ALA A 159 -15.91 -3.00 7.19
CA ALA A 159 -15.06 -4.16 6.92
C ALA A 159 -14.09 -4.42 8.08
N SER A 160 -13.40 -3.39 8.58
CA SER A 160 -12.50 -3.48 9.73
C SER A 160 -13.20 -3.96 10.99
N TYR A 161 -14.38 -3.42 11.32
CA TYR A 161 -15.18 -3.90 12.44
C TYR A 161 -15.50 -5.40 12.34
N ARG A 162 -15.95 -5.85 11.16
CA ARG A 162 -16.27 -7.27 10.93
C ARG A 162 -15.05 -8.16 11.04
N CYS A 163 -13.90 -7.68 10.56
CA CYS A 163 -12.62 -8.37 10.72
C CYS A 163 -12.26 -8.52 12.21
N TYR A 164 -12.43 -7.47 13.01
CA TYR A 164 -12.20 -7.55 14.46
C TYR A 164 -13.11 -8.54 15.17
N VAL A 165 -14.40 -8.58 14.81
CA VAL A 165 -15.36 -9.54 15.36
C VAL A 165 -14.95 -10.98 15.00
N LYS A 166 -14.60 -11.21 13.73
CA LYS A 166 -14.18 -12.54 13.23
C LYS A 166 -12.98 -13.09 13.99
N HIS A 167 -12.05 -12.22 14.38
CA HIS A 167 -10.78 -12.59 15.01
C HIS A 167 -10.72 -12.36 16.53
N ASP A 168 -11.85 -12.04 17.17
CA ASP A 168 -11.94 -11.78 18.62
C ASP A 168 -10.96 -10.68 19.10
N LEU A 169 -10.85 -9.62 18.28
CA LEU A 169 -9.92 -8.51 18.51
C LEU A 169 -10.57 -7.33 19.24
N LEU A 170 -11.89 -7.33 19.37
CA LEU A 170 -12.60 -6.27 20.09
C LEU A 170 -12.25 -6.33 21.59
N PRO A 171 -11.78 -5.21 22.19
CA PRO A 171 -11.32 -5.15 23.58
C PRO A 171 -12.46 -5.08 24.61
N GLY A 172 -13.70 -4.90 24.16
CA GLY A 172 -14.91 -4.86 24.98
C GLY A 172 -16.18 -4.90 24.13
N PRO A 173 -17.38 -4.78 24.73
CA PRO A 173 -18.63 -4.67 23.98
C PRO A 173 -18.67 -3.33 23.25
N LEU A 174 -18.25 -3.34 21.98
CA LEU A 174 -18.35 -2.22 21.05
C LEU A 174 -19.36 -2.59 19.98
N SER A 175 -20.30 -1.68 19.68
CA SER A 175 -21.26 -1.88 18.59
C SER A 175 -20.68 -1.45 17.25
N GLU A 176 -21.19 -2.01 16.15
CA GLU A 176 -20.78 -1.66 14.78
C GLU A 176 -21.02 -0.16 14.51
N ASP A 177 -22.19 0.35 14.91
CA ASP A 177 -22.55 1.77 14.70
C ASP A 177 -21.62 2.71 15.49
N GLU A 178 -21.32 2.39 16.75
CA GLU A 178 -20.41 3.21 17.57
C GLU A 178 -18.98 3.23 17.01
N TYR A 179 -18.52 2.10 16.48
CA TYR A 179 -17.23 2.04 15.79
C TYR A 179 -17.24 2.89 14.53
N ILE A 180 -18.24 2.73 13.65
CA ILE A 180 -18.33 3.46 12.38
C ILE A 180 -18.44 4.97 12.62
N ASP A 181 -19.28 5.40 13.56
CA ASP A 181 -19.43 6.82 13.93
C ASP A 181 -18.09 7.42 14.37
N THR A 182 -17.27 6.64 15.08
CA THR A 182 -15.94 7.06 15.53
C THR A 182 -14.95 7.13 14.37
N MET A 183 -14.90 6.11 13.50
CA MET A 183 -13.89 6.03 12.43
C MET A 183 -14.16 6.97 11.25
N THR A 184 -15.42 7.35 11.01
CA THR A 184 -15.80 8.16 9.86
C THR A 184 -15.84 9.67 10.15
N VAL A 185 -15.42 10.13 11.33
CA VAL A 185 -15.41 11.56 11.68
C VAL A 185 -14.57 12.38 10.69
N SER A 186 -13.45 11.83 10.21
CA SER A 186 -12.60 12.49 9.20
C SER A 186 -13.28 12.60 7.82
N ALA A 187 -14.25 11.74 7.52
CA ALA A 187 -15.04 11.77 6.28
C ALA A 187 -16.19 12.79 6.32
N VAL A 188 -16.51 13.37 7.50
CA VAL A 188 -17.48 14.45 7.62
C VAL A 188 -16.95 15.71 6.94
N THR A 189 -17.81 16.46 6.26
CA THR A 189 -17.38 17.74 5.65
C THR A 189 -17.01 18.76 6.74
N ARG A 190 -15.72 19.10 6.85
CA ARG A 190 -15.16 20.06 7.82
C ARG A 190 -15.50 19.69 9.28
N PRO A 191 -14.96 18.58 9.80
CA PRO A 191 -15.14 18.23 11.21
C PRO A 191 -14.51 19.31 12.09
N SER A 192 -15.12 19.58 13.24
CA SER A 192 -14.54 20.46 14.24
C SER A 192 -13.31 19.79 14.88
N ALA A 193 -12.37 20.59 15.40
CA ALA A 193 -11.24 20.06 16.16
C ALA A 193 -11.70 19.24 17.38
N GLU A 194 -12.84 19.60 17.97
CA GLU A 194 -13.46 18.85 19.07
C GLU A 194 -13.94 17.47 18.61
N GLN A 195 -14.58 17.37 17.44
CA GLN A 195 -15.01 16.09 16.88
C GLN A 195 -13.83 15.17 16.61
N ILE A 196 -12.74 15.69 16.02
CA ILE A 196 -11.52 14.92 15.77
C ILE A 196 -10.92 14.43 17.09
N THR A 197 -10.75 15.34 18.06
CA THR A 197 -10.16 15.00 19.37
C THR A 197 -10.98 13.94 20.10
N GLU A 198 -12.31 14.02 20.02
CA GLU A 198 -13.22 13.03 20.62
C GLU A 198 -13.16 11.68 19.90
N ALA A 199 -13.06 11.67 18.57
CA ALA A 199 -12.89 10.44 17.80
C ALA A 199 -11.56 9.75 18.14
N ASP A 200 -10.47 10.51 18.20
CA ASP A 200 -9.15 10.00 18.59
C ASP A 200 -9.18 9.43 20.02
N ARG A 201 -9.82 10.15 20.96
CA ARG A 201 -10.00 9.68 22.34
C ARG A 201 -10.76 8.35 22.36
N ARG A 202 -11.88 8.24 21.65
CA ARG A 202 -12.69 7.01 21.59
C ARG A 202 -11.93 5.86 20.96
N TYR A 203 -11.23 6.10 19.86
CA TYR A 203 -10.42 5.08 19.20
C TYR A 203 -9.30 4.55 20.13
N GLN A 204 -8.65 5.43 20.89
CA GLN A 204 -7.68 5.04 21.93
C GLN A 204 -8.34 4.28 23.09
N GLU A 205 -9.56 4.66 23.50
CA GLU A 205 -10.33 3.92 24.52
C GLU A 205 -10.74 2.53 24.06
N PHE A 206 -11.07 2.38 22.78
CA PHE A 206 -11.29 1.08 22.18
C PHE A 206 -9.96 0.32 22.18
N PHE A 207 -8.99 0.73 21.38
CA PHE A 207 -7.85 -0.12 21.03
C PHE A 207 -6.56 0.15 21.79
N GLY A 208 -6.65 0.82 22.95
CA GLY A 208 -5.48 1.14 23.78
C GLY A 208 -4.55 -0.05 24.02
N GLU A 209 -5.07 -1.27 24.21
CA GLU A 209 -4.23 -2.45 24.42
C GLU A 209 -3.33 -2.85 23.23
N TYR A 210 -3.54 -2.28 22.04
CA TYR A 210 -2.74 -2.48 20.83
C TYR A 210 -1.72 -1.36 20.58
N PHE A 211 -1.83 -0.22 21.26
CA PHE A 211 -0.92 0.92 21.06
C PHE A 211 0.17 0.97 22.13
N GLU A 212 1.43 0.97 21.71
CA GLU A 212 2.57 1.04 22.61
C GLU A 212 2.67 2.39 23.35
N GLN A 213 2.14 3.45 22.74
CA GLN A 213 2.22 4.82 23.26
C GLN A 213 0.87 5.52 23.18
N ILE A 214 0.61 6.41 24.13
CA ILE A 214 -0.50 7.38 24.11
C ILE A 214 0.13 8.77 24.12
N GLY A 215 0.08 9.46 22.98
CA GLY A 215 0.91 10.65 22.77
C GLY A 215 2.39 10.33 22.95
N ASP A 216 3.12 11.15 23.71
CA ASP A 216 4.57 10.97 23.94
C ASP A 216 4.91 10.04 25.12
N ARG A 217 3.92 9.30 25.66
CA ARG A 217 4.11 8.48 26.85
C ARG A 217 3.88 7.01 26.56
N PRO A 218 4.65 6.09 27.19
CA PRO A 218 4.36 4.67 27.15
C PRO A 218 2.95 4.40 27.65
N ASN A 219 2.23 3.54 26.95
CA ASN A 219 0.88 3.14 27.32
C ASN A 219 0.93 2.02 28.38
N PRO A 220 0.43 2.26 29.61
CA PRO A 220 0.42 1.24 30.65
C PRO A 220 -0.49 0.04 30.34
N ASP A 221 -1.46 0.21 29.43
CA ASP A 221 -2.44 -0.81 29.07
C ASP A 221 -2.04 -1.62 27.83
N PHE A 222 -0.88 -1.32 27.23
CA PHE A 222 -0.35 -2.03 26.07
C PHE A 222 -0.09 -3.52 26.35
N LYS A 223 -0.64 -4.39 25.49
CA LYS A 223 -0.53 -5.85 25.59
C LYS A 223 -0.12 -6.50 24.28
N TYR A 224 -0.62 -5.98 23.16
CA TYR A 224 -0.57 -6.66 21.87
C TYR A 224 0.13 -5.82 20.80
N GLY A 225 1.46 -5.84 20.80
CA GLY A 225 2.25 -5.20 19.74
C GLY A 225 2.18 -5.94 18.40
N GLN A 226 2.64 -5.29 17.34
CA GLN A 226 2.73 -5.84 15.97
C GLN A 226 3.46 -7.19 15.90
N ASN A 227 4.40 -7.46 16.82
CA ASN A 227 5.15 -8.72 16.88
C ASN A 227 4.38 -9.87 17.56
N THR A 228 3.19 -9.60 18.11
CA THR A 228 2.31 -10.62 18.66
C THR A 228 1.30 -11.07 17.61
N GLN A 229 0.84 -12.31 17.68
CA GLN A 229 -0.18 -12.81 16.73
C GLN A 229 -1.44 -11.93 16.75
N LYS A 230 -1.92 -11.56 17.94
CA LYS A 230 -3.13 -10.73 18.10
C LYS A 230 -2.93 -9.32 17.56
N GLY A 231 -1.80 -8.68 17.89
CA GLY A 231 -1.47 -7.35 17.38
C GLY A 231 -1.28 -7.35 15.87
N HIS A 232 -0.57 -8.32 15.29
CA HIS A 232 -0.44 -8.44 13.84
C HIS A 232 -1.79 -8.56 13.14
N GLN A 233 -2.69 -9.41 13.63
CA GLN A 233 -4.03 -9.56 13.07
C GLN A 233 -4.87 -8.29 13.20
N PHE A 234 -4.70 -7.54 14.30
CA PHE A 234 -5.33 -6.23 14.49
C PHE A 234 -4.96 -5.24 13.38
N TYR A 235 -3.67 -5.04 13.12
CA TYR A 235 -3.25 -4.11 12.05
C TYR A 235 -3.68 -4.57 10.66
N LEU A 236 -3.68 -5.88 10.41
CA LEU A 236 -4.18 -6.42 9.13
C LEU A 236 -5.69 -6.14 8.92
N CYS A 237 -6.49 -6.15 9.99
CA CYS A 237 -7.89 -5.75 9.93
C CYS A 237 -8.07 -4.24 9.67
N GLU A 238 -7.06 -3.41 9.93
CA GLU A 238 -7.10 -1.98 9.60
C GLU A 238 -6.77 -1.72 8.15
N THR A 239 -5.74 -2.38 7.63
CA THR A 239 -5.18 -2.09 6.30
C THR A 239 -5.77 -2.95 5.18
N ASP A 240 -6.23 -4.16 5.49
CA ASP A 240 -6.71 -5.09 4.48
C ASP A 240 -7.85 -6.00 5.01
N PRO A 241 -8.94 -5.41 5.52
CA PRO A 241 -9.97 -6.16 6.24
C PRO A 241 -10.71 -7.22 5.43
N LEU A 242 -10.77 -7.08 4.10
CA LEU A 242 -11.52 -8.01 3.24
C LEU A 242 -10.76 -9.31 2.96
N HIS A 243 -9.44 -9.34 3.20
CA HIS A 243 -8.60 -10.50 2.90
C HIS A 243 -8.01 -11.20 4.14
N GLN A 244 -8.51 -10.86 5.33
CA GLN A 244 -8.18 -11.52 6.61
C GLN A 244 -9.14 -12.65 6.98
#